data_AF-A0A7J6A3R1-F1
#
_entry.id   AF-A0A7J6A3R1-F1
#
_cell.length_a   1.000
_cell.length_b   1.000
_cell.length_c   1.000
_cell.angle_alpha   90.00
_cell.angle_beta   90.00
_cell.angle_gamma   90.00
#
_symmetry.space_group_name_H-M   'P 1'
#
loop_
_entity.id
_entity.type
_entity.pdbx_description
1 polymer ?
#
loop_
_entity_poly.entity_id
_entity_poly.type
_entity_poly.pdbx_seq_one_letter_code
_entity_poly.pdbx_strand_id
1 'polypeptide(L)'
;MDFCCSPSASRLRNIITRSEHGHEKHQLIEVMDARDFVANKDVAVAILQKKIQSAKTPEEKELFEKQKFELLQGKELVIKSMKQIVTKCTDSTEDADQVLHGKSKFYARPEYKEVAEYYKEKCFNWHETKYQSAMDHLYLFANLLEKNVTVERLKSAIDEVGANMKTEMEKEMEH
;
A
#
# COMPACT_ATOMS: atom_id res chain seq x y z
N MET A 1 1.28 -32.81 -50.25
CA MET A 1 2.16 -32.56 -49.09
C MET A 1 2.09 -31.06 -48.87
N ASP A 2 1.18 -30.60 -48.03
CA ASP A 2 1.02 -29.19 -47.75
C ASP A 2 0.85 -29.02 -46.24
N PHE A 3 1.89 -28.47 -45.63
CA PHE A 3 1.99 -28.10 -44.24
C PHE A 3 0.99 -26.96 -43.95
N CYS A 4 -0.08 -27.24 -43.21
CA CYS A 4 -0.83 -26.20 -42.52
C CYS A 4 0.01 -25.66 -41.36
N CYS A 5 0.64 -24.50 -41.58
CA CYS A 5 1.33 -23.74 -40.55
C CYS A 5 0.29 -22.98 -39.71
N SER A 6 0.22 -23.27 -38.40
CA SER A 6 -0.56 -22.52 -37.42
C SER A 6 -0.11 -21.05 -37.36
N PRO A 7 -1.01 -20.06 -37.24
CA PRO A 7 -0.62 -18.68 -36.99
C PRO A 7 -0.03 -18.53 -35.57
N SER A 8 1.27 -18.25 -35.53
CA SER A 8 2.01 -17.86 -34.33
C SER A 8 1.38 -16.64 -33.64
N ALA A 9 1.29 -16.73 -32.31
CA ALA A 9 0.73 -15.76 -31.37
C ALA A 9 1.57 -14.46 -31.27
N SER A 10 1.71 -13.73 -32.38
CA SER A 10 2.44 -12.46 -32.45
C SER A 10 1.57 -11.26 -32.83
N ARG A 11 0.24 -11.42 -32.85
CA ARG A 11 -0.70 -10.43 -33.41
C ARG A 11 -1.52 -9.65 -32.37
N LEU A 12 -0.91 -9.30 -31.25
CA LEU A 12 -1.49 -8.38 -30.26
C LEU A 12 -0.47 -7.30 -29.83
N ARG A 13 0.18 -6.64 -30.79
CA ARG A 13 0.95 -5.41 -30.50
C ARG A 13 0.56 -4.18 -31.29
N ASN A 14 -0.44 -4.26 -32.16
CA ASN A 14 -0.99 -3.11 -32.87
C ASN A 14 -2.51 -3.04 -32.67
N ILE A 15 -2.95 -2.89 -31.42
CA ILE A 15 -4.27 -2.29 -31.17
C ILE A 15 -4.03 -0.79 -31.17
N ILE A 16 -4.42 -0.20 -32.29
CA ILE A 16 -4.60 1.23 -32.52
C ILE A 16 -5.20 1.85 -31.25
N THR A 17 -4.45 2.73 -30.58
CA THR A 17 -4.96 3.64 -29.56
C THR A 17 -5.92 4.62 -30.24
N ARG A 18 -7.16 4.17 -30.48
CA ARG A 18 -8.24 5.03 -30.92
C ARG A 18 -8.70 5.84 -29.72
N SER A 19 -8.37 7.13 -29.77
CA SER A 19 -8.67 8.16 -28.79
C SER A 19 -10.17 8.27 -28.49
N GLU A 20 -10.56 7.98 -27.25
CA GLU A 20 -11.91 8.29 -26.73
C GLU A 20 -12.01 9.70 -26.12
N HIS A 21 -11.17 10.64 -26.53
CA HIS A 21 -11.26 12.01 -26.03
C HIS A 21 -11.48 12.98 -27.20
N GLY A 22 -12.69 13.54 -27.21
CA GLY A 22 -13.15 14.57 -28.14
C GLY A 22 -12.33 15.85 -28.07
N HIS A 23 -12.52 16.64 -29.13
CA HIS A 23 -11.70 17.75 -29.57
C HIS A 23 -11.39 18.86 -28.54
N GLU A 24 -10.14 19.35 -28.68
CA GLU A 24 -9.70 20.75 -28.59
C GLU A 24 -9.27 21.31 -27.23
N LYS A 25 -7.95 21.47 -27.06
CA LYS A 25 -7.28 22.79 -27.04
C LYS A 25 -5.75 22.61 -27.14
N HIS A 26 -5.12 23.44 -27.97
CA HIS A 26 -3.68 23.70 -27.91
C HIS A 26 -3.35 24.13 -26.48
N GLN A 27 -2.75 23.24 -25.69
CA GLN A 27 -2.29 23.54 -24.36
C GLN A 27 -0.78 23.40 -24.36
N LEU A 28 -0.09 24.45 -23.91
CA LEU A 28 1.35 24.45 -23.72
C LEU A 28 1.76 23.14 -23.06
N ILE A 29 2.61 22.36 -23.72
CA ILE A 29 3.35 21.30 -23.06
C ILE A 29 4.34 22.03 -22.16
N GLU A 30 3.90 22.42 -20.96
CA GLU A 30 4.83 22.71 -19.88
C GLU A 30 5.69 21.44 -19.74
N VAL A 31 6.98 21.59 -19.99
CA VAL A 31 7.92 20.48 -19.89
C VAL A 31 7.90 20.03 -18.45
N MET A 32 7.23 18.90 -18.19
CA MET A 32 7.12 18.31 -16.87
C MET A 32 8.53 18.04 -16.34
N ASP A 33 8.90 18.67 -15.23
CA ASP A 33 10.25 18.55 -14.66
C ASP A 33 10.49 17.10 -14.22
N ALA A 34 11.66 16.55 -14.53
CA ALA A 34 12.06 15.20 -14.10
C ALA A 34 11.96 15.02 -12.57
N ARG A 35 11.98 16.10 -11.79
CA ARG A 35 11.82 16.13 -10.33
C ARG A 35 10.38 15.97 -9.84
N ASP A 36 9.40 16.06 -10.73
CA ASP A 36 7.98 15.88 -10.39
C ASP A 36 7.51 14.43 -10.54
N PHE A 37 8.35 13.55 -11.10
CA PHE A 37 8.11 12.11 -11.10
C PHE A 37 8.37 11.53 -9.71
N VAL A 38 7.30 11.18 -9.01
CA VAL A 38 7.34 10.57 -7.68
C VAL A 38 6.50 9.30 -7.69
N ALA A 39 6.98 8.23 -7.04
CA ALA A 39 6.19 7.02 -6.85
C ALA A 39 4.93 7.34 -6.04
N ASN A 40 3.77 6.77 -6.42
CA ASN A 40 2.47 7.09 -5.79
C ASN A 40 2.51 7.05 -4.24
N LYS A 41 3.21 6.05 -3.69
CA LYS A 41 3.38 5.82 -2.24
C LYS A 41 4.14 6.94 -1.52
N ASP A 42 4.95 7.70 -2.26
CA ASP A 42 5.84 8.72 -1.74
C ASP A 42 5.35 10.14 -2.06
N VAL A 43 4.27 10.28 -2.84
CA VAL A 43 3.69 11.58 -3.23
C VAL A 43 3.39 12.45 -2.01
N ALA A 44 2.73 11.91 -0.99
CA ALA A 44 2.41 12.67 0.22
C ALA A 44 3.65 13.22 0.95
N VAL A 45 4.71 12.40 1.05
CA VAL A 45 5.98 12.81 1.68
C VAL A 45 6.68 13.85 0.82
N ALA A 46 6.73 13.64 -0.50
CA ALA A 46 7.38 14.56 -1.43
C ALA A 46 6.70 15.93 -1.46
N ILE A 47 5.36 15.97 -1.40
CA ILE A 47 4.60 17.21 -1.29
C ILE A 47 4.97 17.96 0.01
N LEU A 48 4.96 17.28 1.15
CA LEU A 48 5.33 17.90 2.43
C LEU A 48 6.79 18.38 2.41
N GLN A 49 7.69 17.63 1.81
CA GLN A 49 9.09 18.02 1.67
C GLN A 49 9.27 19.28 0.82
N LYS A 50 8.53 19.40 -0.28
CA LYS A 50 8.49 20.63 -1.08
C LYS A 50 7.93 21.80 -0.28
N LYS A 51 6.84 21.57 0.48
CA LYS A 51 6.26 22.61 1.36
C LYS A 51 7.23 23.10 2.42
N ILE A 52 7.98 22.21 3.07
CA ILE A 52 9.05 22.53 4.03
C ILE A 52 10.12 23.40 3.37
N GLN A 53 10.53 23.07 2.14
CA GLN A 53 11.53 23.83 1.39
C GLN A 53 11.04 25.22 0.96
N SER A 54 9.74 25.36 0.69
CA SER A 54 9.12 26.62 0.27
C SER A 54 8.55 27.47 1.41
N ALA A 55 8.58 26.96 2.65
CA ALA A 55 8.00 27.62 3.82
C ALA A 55 8.68 28.96 4.07
N LYS A 56 7.88 30.00 4.33
CA LYS A 56 8.39 31.37 4.52
C LYS A 56 8.58 31.70 5.99
N THR A 57 7.77 31.08 6.85
CA THR A 57 7.84 31.28 8.30
C THR A 57 8.34 30.02 9.01
N PRO A 58 8.97 30.19 10.19
CA PRO A 58 9.34 29.07 11.05
C PRO A 58 8.13 28.21 11.45
N GLU A 59 7.00 28.85 11.73
CA GLU A 59 5.75 28.21 12.14
C GLU A 59 5.17 27.28 11.06
N GLU A 60 5.15 27.74 9.80
CA GLU A 60 4.72 26.90 8.66
C GLU A 60 5.64 25.70 8.49
N LYS A 61 6.96 25.93 8.62
CA LYS A 61 7.96 24.89 8.49
C LYS A 61 7.77 23.82 9.56
N GLU A 62 7.62 24.21 10.82
CA GLU A 62 7.39 23.31 11.95
C GLU A 62 6.09 22.50 11.77
N LEU A 63 5.02 23.15 11.29
CA LEU A 63 3.76 22.47 11.00
C LEU A 63 3.94 21.37 9.93
N PHE A 64 4.63 21.66 8.83
CA PHE A 64 4.85 20.66 7.78
C PHE A 64 5.83 19.56 8.20
N GLU A 65 6.83 19.89 9.03
CA GLU A 65 7.74 18.91 9.63
C GLU A 65 6.98 17.95 10.54
N LYS A 66 6.08 18.46 11.40
CA LYS A 66 5.20 17.64 12.24
C LYS A 66 4.31 16.72 11.41
N GLN A 67 3.65 17.25 10.37
CA GLN A 67 2.81 16.44 9.47
C GLN A 67 3.62 15.35 8.76
N LYS A 68 4.84 15.66 8.32
CA LYS A 68 5.73 14.69 7.69
C LYS A 68 6.14 13.60 8.68
N PHE A 69 6.46 13.98 9.91
CA PHE A 69 6.81 13.04 10.97
C PHE A 69 5.65 12.09 11.28
N GLU A 70 4.44 12.60 11.49
CA GLU A 70 3.25 11.79 11.77
C GLU A 70 2.96 10.78 10.65
N LEU A 71 3.13 11.18 9.39
CA LEU A 71 2.93 10.31 8.24
C LEU A 71 3.99 9.20 8.16
N LEU A 72 5.26 9.51 8.47
CA LEU A 72 6.33 8.51 8.51
C LEU A 72 6.15 7.54 9.69
N GLN A 73 5.74 8.03 10.85
CA GLN A 73 5.41 7.21 12.01
C GLN A 73 4.25 6.26 11.70
N GLY A 74 3.19 6.76 11.06
CA GLY A 74 2.06 5.95 10.61
C GLY A 74 2.48 4.84 9.63
N LYS A 75 3.36 5.16 8.68
CA LYS A 75 3.95 4.18 7.75
C LYS A 75 4.69 3.06 8.50
N GLU A 76 5.52 3.41 9.46
CA GLU A 76 6.31 2.43 10.22
C GLU A 76 5.41 1.52 11.08
N LEU A 77 4.41 2.08 11.75
CA LEU A 77 3.45 1.33 12.55
C LEU A 77 2.68 0.30 11.72
N VAL A 78 2.23 0.71 10.53
CA VAL A 78 1.56 -0.18 9.59
C VAL A 78 2.50 -1.33 9.19
N ILE A 79 3.74 -1.04 8.79
CA ILE A 79 4.71 -2.06 8.38
C ILE A 79 5.00 -3.03 9.52
N LYS A 80 5.24 -2.52 10.73
CA LYS A 80 5.49 -3.30 11.94
C LYS A 80 4.32 -4.23 12.25
N SER A 81 3.09 -3.69 12.23
CA SER A 81 1.88 -4.48 12.50
C SER A 81 1.69 -5.61 11.48
N MET A 82 1.88 -5.34 10.19
CA MET A 82 1.73 -6.34 9.15
C MET A 82 2.77 -7.45 9.27
N LYS A 83 4.03 -7.11 9.54
CA LYS A 83 5.08 -8.11 9.83
C LYS A 83 4.71 -8.98 11.03
N GLN A 84 4.26 -8.37 12.13
CA GLN A 84 3.85 -9.11 13.33
C GLN A 84 2.67 -10.05 13.05
N ILE A 85 1.67 -9.61 12.28
CA ILE A 85 0.53 -10.45 11.90
C ILE A 85 1.03 -11.65 11.07
N VAL A 86 1.86 -11.41 10.05
CA VAL A 86 2.45 -12.50 9.23
C VAL A 86 3.20 -13.49 10.12
N THR A 87 4.11 -13.01 10.98
CA THR A 87 4.89 -13.87 11.89
C THR A 87 4.01 -14.69 12.85
N LYS A 88 2.88 -14.15 13.32
CA LYS A 88 1.93 -14.89 14.17
C LYS A 88 1.13 -15.94 13.39
N CYS A 89 0.85 -15.66 12.13
CA CYS A 89 0.07 -16.54 11.26
C CYS A 89 0.89 -17.66 10.62
N THR A 90 2.22 -17.53 10.56
CA THR A 90 3.13 -18.53 9.99
C THR A 90 3.91 -19.26 11.07
N ASP A 91 4.15 -20.56 10.88
CA ASP A 91 4.86 -21.38 11.87
C ASP A 91 6.39 -21.38 11.67
N SER A 92 6.88 -20.89 10.53
CA SER A 92 8.31 -20.79 10.18
C SER A 92 8.69 -19.43 9.62
N THR A 93 9.97 -19.08 9.72
CA THR A 93 10.53 -17.86 9.13
C THR A 93 10.54 -17.92 7.60
N GLU A 94 10.79 -19.09 7.00
CA GLU A 94 10.71 -19.24 5.55
C GLU A 94 9.29 -18.99 5.02
N ASP A 95 8.26 -19.45 5.74
CA ASP A 95 6.87 -19.18 5.36
C ASP A 95 6.52 -17.71 5.47
N ALA A 96 7.00 -17.02 6.52
CA ALA A 96 6.83 -15.59 6.67
C ALA A 96 7.44 -14.82 5.49
N ASP A 97 8.67 -15.16 5.10
CA ASP A 97 9.35 -14.52 3.97
C ASP A 97 8.64 -14.79 2.64
N GLN A 98 8.14 -16.01 2.42
CA GLN A 98 7.32 -16.33 1.24
C GLN A 98 6.03 -15.51 1.21
N VAL A 99 5.40 -15.26 2.35
CA VAL A 99 4.22 -14.39 2.43
C VAL A 99 4.59 -12.95 2.14
N LEU A 100 5.71 -12.44 2.67
CA LEU A 100 6.12 -11.05 2.49
C LEU A 100 6.45 -10.71 1.03
N HIS A 101 7.05 -11.66 0.32
CA HIS A 101 7.50 -11.48 -1.07
C HIS A 101 6.55 -12.09 -2.12
N GLY A 102 5.58 -12.89 -1.69
CA GLY A 102 4.62 -13.55 -2.55
C GLY A 102 3.67 -12.57 -3.26
N LYS A 103 3.11 -13.02 -4.39
CA LYS A 103 2.03 -12.33 -5.10
C LYS A 103 0.92 -13.32 -5.39
N SER A 104 -0.04 -13.37 -4.48
CA SER A 104 -1.23 -14.19 -4.62
C SER A 104 -2.19 -13.64 -5.67
N LYS A 105 -3.10 -14.49 -6.17
CA LYS A 105 -4.30 -14.06 -6.91
C LYS A 105 -5.58 -14.16 -6.08
N PHE A 106 -5.47 -14.46 -4.77
CA PHE A 106 -6.60 -14.73 -3.89
C PHE A 106 -7.42 -13.48 -3.49
N TYR A 107 -7.14 -12.30 -4.05
CA TYR A 107 -7.82 -11.04 -3.73
C TYR A 107 -9.32 -11.02 -4.06
N ALA A 108 -9.79 -11.89 -4.98
CA ALA A 108 -11.19 -11.90 -5.43
C ALA A 108 -12.14 -12.66 -4.48
N ARG A 109 -11.61 -13.24 -3.40
CA ARG A 109 -12.33 -14.09 -2.46
C ARG A 109 -13.00 -13.26 -1.36
N PRO A 110 -14.24 -13.58 -0.95
CA PRO A 110 -14.92 -12.86 0.13
C PRO A 110 -14.14 -12.89 1.45
N GLU A 111 -13.41 -13.97 1.72
CA GLU A 111 -12.56 -14.15 2.91
C GLU A 111 -11.46 -13.08 2.98
N TYR A 112 -10.89 -12.70 1.84
CA TYR A 112 -9.91 -11.62 1.76
C TYR A 112 -10.52 -10.27 2.17
N LYS A 113 -11.70 -9.97 1.61
CA LYS A 113 -12.41 -8.71 1.91
C LYS A 113 -12.77 -8.63 3.39
N GLU A 114 -13.26 -9.71 3.96
CA GLU A 114 -13.61 -9.81 5.37
C GLU A 114 -12.41 -9.53 6.29
N VAL A 115 -11.26 -10.16 6.02
CA VAL A 115 -10.04 -9.94 6.81
C VAL A 115 -9.53 -8.51 6.67
N ALA A 116 -9.54 -7.96 5.45
CA ALA A 116 -9.11 -6.58 5.21
C ALA A 116 -10.01 -5.58 5.96
N GLU A 117 -11.34 -5.75 5.90
CA GLU A 117 -12.29 -4.91 6.63
C GLU A 117 -12.09 -5.03 8.15
N TYR A 118 -11.83 -6.23 8.65
CA TYR A 118 -11.54 -6.45 10.08
C TYR A 118 -10.26 -5.73 10.52
N TYR A 119 -9.20 -5.79 9.72
CA TYR A 119 -7.95 -5.06 9.99
C TYR A 119 -8.16 -3.54 10.01
N LYS A 120 -9.01 -3.01 9.12
CA LYS A 120 -9.37 -1.59 9.10
C LYS A 120 -9.98 -1.13 10.42
N GLU A 121 -10.92 -1.92 10.94
CA GLU A 121 -11.71 -1.59 12.13
C GLU A 121 -10.90 -1.77 13.42
N LYS A 122 -10.02 -2.77 13.46
CA LYS A 122 -9.29 -3.14 14.69
C LYS A 122 -7.92 -2.49 14.81
N CYS A 123 -7.22 -2.29 13.69
CA CYS A 123 -5.86 -1.77 13.67
C CYS A 123 -5.81 -0.38 13.05
N PHE A 124 -5.88 -0.28 11.73
CA PHE A 124 -5.56 0.96 11.02
C PHE A 124 -6.56 1.26 9.91
N ASN A 125 -7.26 2.38 10.07
CA ASN A 125 -8.17 2.89 9.06
C ASN A 125 -7.40 3.59 7.94
N TRP A 126 -7.20 2.90 6.81
CA TRP A 126 -6.47 3.45 5.66
C TRP A 126 -7.17 4.62 4.95
N HIS A 127 -8.42 4.96 5.31
CA HIS A 127 -9.05 6.19 4.84
C HIS A 127 -8.45 7.44 5.51
N GLU A 128 -7.72 7.28 6.61
CA GLU A 128 -6.95 8.34 7.24
C GLU A 128 -5.58 8.47 6.56
N THR A 129 -5.19 9.70 6.22
CA THR A 129 -3.92 10.00 5.53
C THR A 129 -2.70 9.42 6.25
N LYS A 130 -2.74 9.36 7.59
CA LYS A 130 -1.67 8.79 8.42
C LYS A 130 -1.42 7.30 8.16
N TYR A 131 -2.47 6.55 7.83
CA TYR A 131 -2.41 5.08 7.68
C TYR A 131 -2.66 4.59 6.26
N GLN A 132 -2.67 5.50 5.28
CA GLN A 132 -2.94 5.16 3.88
C GLN A 132 -1.97 4.09 3.33
N SER A 133 -0.75 4.00 3.88
CA SER A 133 0.21 2.94 3.54
C SER A 133 -0.28 1.53 3.85
N ALA A 134 -1.30 1.34 4.68
CA ALA A 134 -1.88 0.02 4.92
C ALA A 134 -2.38 -0.64 3.63
N MET A 135 -2.90 0.15 2.68
CA MET A 135 -3.34 -0.36 1.38
C MET A 135 -2.22 -1.07 0.61
N ASP A 136 -0.99 -0.62 0.78
CA ASP A 136 0.19 -1.21 0.11
C ASP A 136 0.55 -2.59 0.65
N HIS A 137 0.02 -2.97 1.81
CA HIS A 137 0.34 -4.21 2.51
C HIS A 137 -0.85 -5.15 2.65
N LEU A 138 -2.07 -4.74 2.28
CA LEU A 138 -3.25 -5.62 2.31
C LEU A 138 -3.05 -6.90 1.50
N TYR A 139 -2.17 -6.88 0.49
CA TYR A 139 -1.88 -8.05 -0.32
C TYR A 139 -1.37 -9.25 0.49
N LEU A 140 -0.77 -9.01 1.65
CA LEU A 140 -0.27 -10.04 2.56
C LEU A 140 -1.39 -10.95 3.06
N PHE A 141 -2.61 -10.43 3.25
CA PHE A 141 -3.75 -11.26 3.66
C PHE A 141 -4.14 -12.26 2.57
N ALA A 142 -4.07 -11.89 1.31
CA ALA A 142 -4.31 -12.84 0.22
C ALA A 142 -3.22 -13.91 0.17
N ASN A 143 -1.95 -13.54 0.41
CA ASN A 143 -0.85 -14.49 0.47
C ASN A 143 -1.01 -15.48 1.64
N LEU A 144 -1.48 -15.02 2.80
CA LEU A 144 -1.77 -15.87 3.95
C LEU A 144 -2.94 -16.83 3.69
N LEU A 145 -4.03 -16.34 3.10
CA LEU A 145 -5.18 -17.17 2.74
C LEU A 145 -4.82 -18.23 1.70
N GLU A 146 -3.96 -17.92 0.73
CA GLU A 146 -3.47 -18.89 -0.25
C GLU A 146 -2.62 -20.00 0.38
N LYS A 147 -1.91 -19.69 1.48
CA LYS A 147 -1.20 -20.69 2.30
C LYS A 147 -2.11 -21.49 3.24
N ASN A 148 -3.44 -21.40 3.09
CA ASN A 148 -4.44 -22.06 3.93
C ASN A 148 -4.43 -21.59 5.40
N VAL A 149 -3.98 -20.36 5.67
CA VAL A 149 -4.22 -19.75 6.98
C VAL A 149 -5.71 -19.43 7.10
N THR A 150 -6.34 -19.87 8.18
CA THR A 150 -7.78 -19.66 8.38
C THR A 150 -8.09 -18.21 8.75
N VAL A 151 -9.31 -17.76 8.41
CA VAL A 151 -9.80 -16.42 8.72
C VAL A 151 -9.79 -16.16 10.22
N GLU A 152 -10.11 -17.18 11.03
CA GLU A 152 -10.12 -17.09 12.49
C GLU A 152 -8.72 -16.82 13.05
N ARG A 153 -7.70 -17.50 12.52
CA ARG A 153 -6.30 -17.27 12.93
C ARG A 153 -5.83 -15.87 12.56
N LEU A 154 -6.22 -15.39 11.38
CA LEU A 154 -5.96 -14.01 10.93
C LEU A 154 -6.61 -12.99 11.86
N LYS A 155 -7.90 -13.15 12.17
CA LYS A 155 -8.63 -12.24 13.07
C LYS A 155 -8.02 -12.21 14.48
N SER A 156 -7.67 -13.36 15.03
CA SER A 156 -6.99 -13.45 16.33
C SER A 156 -5.65 -12.69 16.33
N ALA A 157 -4.83 -12.88 15.29
CA ALA A 157 -3.57 -12.17 15.16
C ALA A 157 -3.77 -10.64 15.01
N ILE A 158 -4.79 -10.22 14.27
CA ILE A 158 -5.17 -8.81 14.12
C ILE A 158 -5.60 -8.21 15.46
N ASP A 159 -6.42 -8.91 16.24
CA ASP A 159 -6.87 -8.41 17.55
C ASP A 159 -5.71 -8.24 18.54
N GLU A 160 -4.81 -9.23 18.61
CA GLU A 160 -3.61 -9.16 19.47
C GLU A 160 -2.69 -8.01 19.05
N VAL A 161 -2.40 -7.88 17.75
CA VAL A 161 -1.53 -6.82 17.25
C VAL A 161 -2.18 -5.44 17.41
N GLY A 162 -3.48 -5.32 17.15
CA GLY A 162 -4.23 -4.09 17.34
C GLY A 162 -4.24 -3.63 18.81
N ALA A 163 -4.40 -4.54 19.77
CA ALA A 163 -4.32 -4.21 21.18
C ALA A 163 -2.90 -3.77 21.61
N ASN A 164 -1.87 -4.48 21.12
CA ASN A 164 -0.48 -4.14 21.41
C ASN A 164 -0.09 -2.78 20.85
N MET A 165 -0.49 -2.47 19.62
CA MET A 165 -0.17 -1.18 18.97
C MET A 165 -0.85 -0.01 19.69
N LYS A 166 -2.11 -0.14 20.12
CA LYS A 166 -2.79 0.89 20.93
C LYS A 166 -2.02 1.17 22.23
N THR A 167 -1.57 0.11 22.90
CA THR A 167 -0.79 0.22 24.14
C THR A 167 0.59 0.86 23.91
N GLU A 168 1.25 0.57 22.79
CA GLU A 168 2.55 1.20 22.44
C GLU A 168 2.38 2.69 22.11
N MET A 169 1.33 3.06 21.36
CA MET A 169 1.05 4.45 21.01
C MET A 169 0.68 5.31 22.23
N GLU A 170 -0.06 4.76 23.19
CA GLU A 170 -0.38 5.46 24.45
C GLU A 170 0.87 5.77 25.27
N LYS A 171 1.85 4.86 25.29
CA LYS A 171 3.11 5.07 26.02
C LYS A 171 4.03 6.10 25.37
N GLU A 172 4.03 6.20 24.05
CA GLU A 172 4.81 7.23 23.32
C GLU A 172 4.24 8.64 23.49
N MET A 173 2.99 8.78 23.96
CA MET A 173 2.37 10.08 24.25
C MET A 173 2.60 10.58 25.70
N GLU A 174 3.15 9.74 26.58
CA GLU A 174 3.48 10.08 27.98
C GLU A 174 4.95 10.50 28.19
N HIS A 175 5.75 10.60 27.12
CA HIS A 175 7.14 11.08 27.16
C HIS A 175 7.34 12.27 26.21
#